data_AF-A0A1Z8LAX1-F1
#
_entry.id   AF-A0A1Z8LAX1-F1
#
_cell.length_a   1.000
_cell.length_b   1.000
_cell.length_c   1.000
_cell.angle_alpha   90.00
_cell.angle_beta   90.00
_cell.angle_gamma   90.00
#
_symmetry.space_group_name_H-M   'P 1'
#
loop_
_entity.id
_entity.type
_entity.pdbx_description
1 polymer ?
#
loop_
_entity_poly.entity_id
_entity_poly.type
_entity_poly.pdbx_seq_one_letter_code
_entity_poly.pdbx_strand_id
1 'polypeptide(L)'
;MIRILYITAFLCSQLFASNELEYNISFEYWLSEDLKIFAVDDVIKLEVQDDAINVSSHSWFGEILLEENIKYNNQSFLQNSIFNKILFDKTISEEDSWIDGYSLLDDKTIKVRYLFSSTEDNLRLYRMDIKELNKDGDDNKINNVILNSDIMIVWTNLDKEIIKISLKYNGATYVLKLNEE
;
A
#
# COMPACT_ATOMS: atom_id res chain seq x y z
N MET A 1 -17.33 10.31 38.44
CA MET A 1 -16.24 9.40 38.03
C MET A 1 -16.70 8.34 37.04
N ILE A 2 -17.68 7.49 37.37
CA ILE A 2 -18.13 6.39 36.51
C ILE A 2 -18.62 6.85 35.10
N ARG A 3 -19.33 7.98 35.00
CA ARG A 3 -19.75 8.53 33.69
C ARG A 3 -18.61 9.01 32.80
N ILE A 4 -17.50 9.48 33.37
CA ILE A 4 -16.33 9.93 32.59
C ILE A 4 -15.60 8.71 32.03
N LEU A 5 -15.48 7.63 32.81
CA LEU A 5 -14.88 6.37 32.37
C LEU A 5 -15.62 5.75 31.17
N TYR A 6 -16.96 5.79 31.16
CA TYR A 6 -17.76 5.32 30.02
C TYR A 6 -17.62 6.22 28.78
N ILE A 7 -17.51 7.54 28.96
CA ILE A 7 -17.31 8.47 27.84
C ILE A 7 -15.89 8.31 27.25
N THR A 8 -14.87 8.10 28.08
CA THR A 8 -13.50 7.83 27.62
C THR A 8 -13.39 6.46 26.97
N ALA A 9 -14.04 5.41 27.51
CA ALA A 9 -14.10 4.10 26.87
C ALA A 9 -14.88 4.14 25.54
N PHE A 10 -15.95 4.95 25.46
CA PHE A 10 -16.73 5.14 24.23
C PHE A 10 -15.96 5.95 23.17
N LEU A 11 -15.23 6.99 23.57
CA LEU A 11 -14.32 7.76 22.71
C LEU A 11 -13.12 6.92 22.25
N CYS A 12 -12.55 6.07 23.10
CA CYS A 12 -11.54 5.10 22.68
C CYS A 12 -12.13 4.04 21.74
N SER A 13 -13.35 3.54 21.97
CA SER A 13 -13.99 2.61 21.03
C SER A 13 -14.41 3.26 19.71
N GLN A 14 -14.58 4.58 19.66
CA GLN A 14 -14.74 5.32 18.40
C GLN A 14 -13.40 5.61 17.70
N LEU A 15 -12.28 5.64 18.45
CA LEU A 15 -10.92 5.67 17.89
C LEU A 15 -10.46 4.28 17.42
N PHE A 16 -11.00 3.21 18.01
CA PHE A 16 -10.88 1.80 17.61
C PHE A 16 -12.16 1.28 16.95
N ALA A 17 -12.90 2.13 16.23
CA ALA A 17 -13.76 1.61 15.18
C ALA A 17 -12.80 1.05 14.13
N SER A 18 -12.39 -0.21 14.33
CA SER A 18 -11.44 -0.92 13.51
C SER A 18 -12.03 -0.98 12.12
N ASN A 19 -11.66 -0.02 11.27
CA ASN A 19 -11.79 -0.18 9.84
C ASN A 19 -10.75 -1.25 9.48
N GLU A 20 -11.10 -2.50 9.73
CA GLU A 20 -10.45 -3.64 9.12
C GLU A 20 -10.57 -3.41 7.62
N LEU A 21 -9.43 -3.09 7.00
CA LEU A 21 -9.37 -2.90 5.57
C LEU A 21 -8.87 -4.19 4.97
N GLU A 22 -9.70 -4.73 4.11
CA GLU A 22 -9.40 -5.92 3.33
C GLU A 22 -9.23 -5.51 1.87
N TYR A 23 -8.11 -5.91 1.29
CA TYR A 23 -7.82 -5.66 -0.10
C TYR A 23 -7.36 -6.93 -0.80
N ASN A 24 -7.84 -7.08 -2.04
CA ASN A 24 -7.37 -8.11 -2.94
C ASN A 24 -6.31 -7.55 -3.89
N ILE A 25 -5.23 -8.30 -4.06
CA ILE A 25 -4.11 -7.97 -4.92
C ILE A 25 -4.11 -8.97 -6.07
N SER A 26 -4.28 -8.45 -7.29
CA SER A 26 -4.15 -9.21 -8.53
C SER A 26 -2.68 -9.33 -8.95
N PHE A 27 -2.39 -10.37 -9.71
CA PHE A 27 -1.08 -10.61 -10.30
C PHE A 27 -1.15 -10.46 -11.83
N GLU A 28 -0.16 -9.78 -12.40
CA GLU A 28 0.01 -9.67 -13.84
C GLU A 28 1.45 -9.97 -14.26
N TYR A 29 1.60 -10.70 -15.37
CA TYR A 29 2.89 -10.92 -16.01
C TYR A 29 2.94 -10.27 -17.38
N TRP A 30 3.93 -9.39 -17.56
CA TRP A 30 4.13 -8.58 -18.76
C TRP A 30 5.48 -8.93 -19.39
N LEU A 31 5.49 -9.23 -20.68
CA LEU A 31 6.73 -9.49 -21.43
C LEU A 31 7.40 -8.17 -21.86
N SER A 32 6.58 -7.16 -22.16
CA SER A 32 6.99 -5.79 -22.47
C SER A 32 5.90 -4.82 -22.00
N GLU A 33 6.15 -3.52 -22.07
CA GLU A 33 5.18 -2.48 -21.68
C GLU A 33 3.81 -2.66 -22.34
N ASP A 34 3.80 -3.07 -23.61
CA ASP A 34 2.55 -3.24 -24.39
C ASP A 34 2.01 -4.68 -24.46
N LEU A 35 2.67 -5.66 -23.82
CA LEU A 35 2.32 -7.08 -23.98
C LEU A 35 2.15 -7.81 -22.65
N LYS A 36 0.91 -7.86 -22.17
CA LYS A 36 0.47 -8.71 -21.07
C LYS A 36 0.32 -10.16 -21.55
N ILE A 37 0.98 -11.10 -20.87
CA ILE A 37 0.90 -12.52 -21.18
C ILE A 37 -0.25 -13.18 -20.44
N PHE A 38 -0.38 -12.91 -19.14
CA PHE A 38 -1.51 -13.36 -18.34
C PHE A 38 -1.75 -12.46 -17.12
N ALA A 39 -2.98 -12.52 -16.61
CA ALA A 39 -3.39 -11.91 -15.34
C ALA A 39 -4.20 -12.94 -14.55
N VAL A 40 -4.06 -12.89 -13.24
CA VAL A 40 -4.88 -13.65 -12.29
C VAL A 40 -5.38 -12.65 -11.26
N ASP A 41 -6.70 -12.57 -11.11
CA ASP A 41 -7.31 -11.66 -10.15
C ASP A 41 -7.36 -12.26 -8.74
N ASP A 42 -7.36 -11.37 -7.74
CA ASP A 42 -7.58 -11.69 -6.32
C ASP A 42 -6.69 -12.84 -5.82
N VAL A 43 -5.39 -12.70 -6.02
CA VAL A 43 -4.39 -13.74 -5.77
C VAL A 43 -3.88 -13.70 -4.33
N ILE A 44 -3.64 -12.49 -3.82
CA ILE A 44 -3.15 -12.24 -2.46
C ILE A 44 -4.18 -11.36 -1.75
N LYS A 45 -4.42 -11.66 -0.48
CA LYS A 45 -5.23 -10.87 0.43
C LYS A 45 -4.33 -10.07 1.36
N LEU A 46 -4.55 -8.76 1.42
CA LEU A 46 -3.94 -7.84 2.38
C LEU A 46 -5.01 -7.39 3.38
N GLU A 47 -4.80 -7.70 4.65
CA GLU A 47 -5.65 -7.23 5.75
C GLU A 47 -4.84 -6.27 6.62
N VAL A 48 -5.42 -5.11 6.90
CA VAL A 48 -4.87 -4.11 7.83
C VAL A 48 -5.86 -3.92 8.96
N GLN A 49 -5.45 -4.26 10.18
CA GLN A 49 -6.27 -4.16 11.38
C GLN A 49 -5.46 -3.55 12.52
N ASP A 50 -5.93 -2.42 13.06
CA ASP A 50 -5.31 -1.68 14.15
C ASP A 50 -3.82 -1.38 13.90
N ASP A 51 -2.92 -2.20 14.43
CA ASP A 51 -1.46 -2.14 14.30
C ASP A 51 -0.87 -3.41 13.65
N ALA A 52 -1.68 -4.17 12.93
CA ALA A 52 -1.28 -5.39 12.27
C ALA A 52 -1.50 -5.33 10.75
N ILE A 53 -0.53 -5.89 10.02
CA ILE A 53 -0.67 -6.28 8.61
C ILE A 53 -0.62 -7.79 8.53
N ASN A 54 -1.58 -8.35 7.81
CA ASN A 54 -1.58 -9.75 7.40
C ASN A 54 -1.62 -9.83 5.87
N VAL A 55 -0.70 -10.60 5.30
CA VAL A 55 -0.67 -10.93 3.88
C VAL A 55 -0.85 -12.43 3.77
N SER A 56 -1.85 -12.85 3.02
CA SER A 56 -2.20 -14.27 2.87
C SER A 56 -2.56 -14.59 1.42
N SER A 57 -2.51 -15.87 1.06
CA SER A 57 -3.02 -16.32 -0.24
C SER A 57 -4.55 -16.23 -0.27
N HIS A 58 -5.10 -15.83 -1.41
CA HIS A 58 -6.54 -15.80 -1.67
C HIS A 58 -6.96 -16.79 -2.77
N SER A 59 -5.97 -17.46 -3.40
CA SER A 59 -6.19 -18.52 -4.39
C SER A 59 -5.05 -19.54 -4.39
N TRP A 60 -5.25 -20.67 -5.08
CA TRP A 60 -4.19 -21.68 -5.30
C TRP A 60 -2.94 -21.09 -5.97
N PHE A 61 -3.10 -20.06 -6.82
CA PHE A 61 -1.97 -19.37 -7.45
C PHE A 61 -1.25 -18.49 -6.43
N GLY A 62 -1.98 -17.89 -5.49
CA GLY A 62 -1.41 -17.11 -4.40
C GLY A 62 -0.61 -17.94 -3.41
N GLU A 63 -1.02 -19.18 -3.14
CA GLU A 63 -0.26 -20.12 -2.31
C GLU A 63 1.13 -20.39 -2.90
N ILE A 64 1.22 -20.50 -4.24
CA ILE A 64 2.49 -20.68 -4.94
C ILE A 64 3.37 -19.43 -4.86
N LEU A 65 2.78 -18.23 -4.90
CA LEU A 65 3.54 -16.97 -4.87
C LEU A 65 4.04 -16.60 -3.47
N LEU A 66 3.20 -16.78 -2.45
CA LEU A 66 3.47 -16.28 -1.11
C LEU A 66 4.27 -17.29 -0.26
N GLU A 67 4.18 -18.59 -0.58
CA GLU A 67 4.73 -19.75 0.15
C GLU A 67 4.19 -19.91 1.59
N GLU A 68 4.16 -18.83 2.37
CA GLU A 68 3.66 -18.76 3.75
C GLU A 68 2.91 -17.43 4.00
N ASN A 69 1.93 -17.43 4.90
CA ASN A 69 1.30 -16.18 5.31
C ASN A 69 2.30 -15.29 6.07
N ILE A 70 2.28 -13.99 5.77
CA ILE A 70 3.16 -13.00 6.37
C ILE A 70 2.35 -12.15 7.34
N LYS A 71 2.77 -12.10 8.60
CA LYS A 71 2.10 -11.29 9.63
C LYS A 71 3.09 -10.39 10.35
N TYR A 72 2.80 -9.10 10.35
CA TYR A 72 3.51 -8.08 11.13
C TYR A 72 2.55 -7.49 12.15
N ASN A 73 2.95 -7.46 13.42
CA ASN A 73 2.18 -6.85 14.52
C ASN A 73 2.92 -5.63 15.06
N ASN A 74 2.24 -4.82 15.88
CA ASN A 74 2.79 -3.61 16.51
C ASN A 74 3.35 -2.62 15.48
N GLN A 75 2.73 -2.57 14.30
CA GLN A 75 3.10 -1.70 13.20
C GLN A 75 2.51 -0.30 13.39
N SER A 76 3.36 0.68 13.20
CA SER A 76 3.02 2.09 13.28
C SER A 76 2.34 2.53 11.98
N PHE A 77 1.00 2.57 11.96
CA PHE A 77 0.21 3.23 10.90
C PHE A 77 -0.08 4.69 11.25
N LEU A 78 0.90 5.38 11.84
CA LEU A 78 0.80 6.82 12.08
C LEU A 78 0.44 7.56 10.78
N GLN A 79 -0.08 8.78 10.91
CA GLN A 79 -0.53 9.58 9.77
C GLN A 79 0.56 9.81 8.70
N ASN A 80 1.83 9.69 9.08
CA ASN A 80 2.98 9.79 8.18
C ASN A 80 3.49 8.43 7.67
N SER A 81 2.83 7.32 7.96
CA SER A 81 3.09 6.03 7.31
C SER A 81 2.60 6.10 5.86
N ILE A 82 3.40 5.63 4.91
CA ILE A 82 3.00 5.62 3.50
C ILE A 82 1.84 4.65 3.25
N PHE A 83 1.73 3.58 4.04
CA PHE A 83 0.57 2.68 4.02
C PHE A 83 -0.69 3.41 4.48
N ASN A 84 -0.58 4.23 5.53
CA ASN A 84 -1.70 5.05 5.98
C ASN A 84 -2.15 6.02 4.87
N LYS A 85 -1.19 6.71 4.23
CA LYS A 85 -1.49 7.63 3.12
C LYS A 85 -2.16 6.96 1.92
N ILE A 86 -1.69 5.78 1.53
CA ILE A 86 -2.20 5.09 0.34
C ILE A 86 -3.55 4.44 0.65
N LEU A 87 -3.68 3.74 1.78
CA LEU A 87 -4.85 2.90 2.06
C LEU A 87 -6.01 3.68 2.70
N PHE A 88 -5.71 4.69 3.52
CA PHE A 88 -6.72 5.43 4.27
C PHE A 88 -6.96 6.83 3.71
N ASP A 89 -5.92 7.68 3.62
CA ASP A 89 -6.09 9.05 3.10
C ASP A 89 -6.37 9.06 1.59
N LYS A 90 -5.87 8.03 0.87
CA LYS A 90 -6.03 7.80 -0.57
C LYS A 90 -5.85 9.06 -1.42
N THR A 91 -4.95 9.99 -1.07
CA THR A 91 -4.82 11.27 -1.79
C THR A 91 -3.36 11.64 -2.02
N ILE A 92 -3.05 12.14 -3.21
CA ILE A 92 -1.73 12.73 -3.53
C ILE A 92 -1.76 14.23 -3.28
N SER A 93 -1.04 14.69 -2.26
CA SER A 93 -1.00 16.11 -1.88
C SER A 93 -0.01 16.94 -2.70
N GLU A 94 1.12 16.38 -3.11
CA GLU A 94 2.20 17.08 -3.80
C GLU A 94 2.75 16.23 -4.96
N GLU A 95 3.03 16.90 -6.08
CA GLU A 95 3.50 16.30 -7.33
C GLU A 95 4.90 16.77 -7.68
N ASP A 96 5.65 15.94 -8.40
CA ASP A 96 6.96 16.24 -9.01
C ASP A 96 8.06 16.71 -8.03
N SER A 97 7.83 16.56 -6.73
CA SER A 97 8.74 16.97 -5.66
C SER A 97 8.96 15.85 -4.65
N TRP A 98 10.15 15.82 -4.04
CA TRP A 98 10.44 14.89 -2.95
C TRP A 98 9.79 15.38 -1.66
N ILE A 99 9.00 14.51 -1.06
CA ILE A 99 8.29 14.75 0.18
C ILE A 99 8.99 13.95 1.29
N ASP A 100 9.37 14.66 2.35
CA ASP A 100 10.06 14.11 3.52
C ASP A 100 9.07 13.78 4.65
N GLY A 101 9.54 13.02 5.63
CA GLY A 101 8.78 12.75 6.86
C GLY A 101 7.87 11.53 6.80
N TYR A 102 7.88 10.80 5.67
CA TYR A 102 7.18 9.52 5.55
C TYR A 102 7.96 8.37 6.18
N SER A 103 7.24 7.34 6.61
CA SER A 103 7.79 6.06 7.07
C SER A 103 7.16 4.86 6.36
N LEU A 104 7.95 3.80 6.22
CA LEU A 104 7.48 2.44 5.94
C LEU A 104 7.12 1.72 7.25
N LEU A 105 6.96 0.39 7.20
CA LEU A 105 6.79 -0.44 8.39
C LEU A 105 8.02 -0.34 9.31
N ASP A 106 7.82 -0.66 10.58
CA ASP A 106 8.86 -0.55 11.63
C ASP A 106 9.49 0.85 11.73
N ASP A 107 8.71 1.90 11.42
CA ASP A 107 9.09 3.32 11.44
C ASP A 107 10.30 3.67 10.55
N LYS A 108 10.61 2.85 9.55
CA LYS A 108 11.73 3.11 8.63
C LYS A 108 11.49 4.38 7.82
N THR A 109 12.31 5.40 8.05
CA THR A 109 12.15 6.73 7.44
C THR A 109 12.51 6.75 5.94
N ILE A 110 11.64 7.35 5.14
CA ILE A 110 11.77 7.42 3.68
C ILE A 110 11.45 8.83 3.13
N LYS A 111 11.83 9.07 1.88
CA LYS A 111 11.27 10.12 1.03
C LYS A 111 10.42 9.49 -0.05
N VAL A 112 9.34 10.18 -0.44
CA VAL A 112 8.45 9.76 -1.52
C VAL A 112 8.35 10.85 -2.56
N ARG A 113 8.19 10.50 -3.83
CA ARG A 113 7.85 11.44 -4.89
C ARG A 113 6.85 10.82 -5.85
N TYR A 114 5.83 11.58 -6.22
CA TYR A 114 4.87 11.22 -7.26
C TYR A 114 5.17 12.02 -8.53
N LEU A 115 5.82 11.40 -9.50
CA LEU A 115 6.12 12.01 -10.79
C LEU A 115 4.91 11.89 -11.70
N PHE A 116 4.33 13.02 -12.11
CA PHE A 116 3.21 13.03 -13.04
C PHE A 116 3.67 12.54 -14.42
N SER A 117 2.92 11.59 -14.99
CA SER A 117 3.21 11.02 -16.31
C SER A 117 2.24 11.54 -17.36
N SER A 118 0.95 11.21 -17.23
CA SER A 118 -0.07 11.48 -18.24
C SER A 118 -1.47 11.53 -17.63
N THR A 119 -2.44 11.94 -18.43
CA THR A 119 -3.86 11.77 -18.13
C THR A 119 -4.47 10.91 -19.23
N GLU A 120 -5.11 9.81 -18.84
CA GLU A 120 -5.69 8.80 -19.73
C GLU A 120 -7.05 8.40 -19.18
N ASP A 121 -8.10 8.42 -20.01
CA ASP A 121 -9.46 8.02 -19.61
C ASP A 121 -9.98 8.65 -18.30
N ASN A 122 -9.76 9.97 -18.13
CA ASN A 122 -10.07 10.73 -16.90
C ASN A 122 -9.30 10.30 -15.64
N LEU A 123 -8.24 9.50 -15.79
CA LEU A 123 -7.33 9.13 -14.73
C LEU A 123 -6.02 9.88 -14.88
N ARG A 124 -5.41 10.24 -13.75
CA ARG A 124 -4.04 10.78 -13.72
C ARG A 124 -3.09 9.66 -13.34
N LEU A 125 -2.02 9.51 -14.12
CA LEU A 125 -1.02 8.48 -13.92
C LEU A 125 0.25 9.08 -13.34
N TYR A 126 0.77 8.43 -12.31
CA TYR A 126 2.01 8.82 -11.65
C TYR A 126 2.96 7.64 -11.57
N ARG A 127 4.25 7.92 -11.74
CA ARG A 127 5.29 7.05 -11.24
C ARG A 127 5.59 7.45 -9.80
N MET A 128 5.48 6.50 -8.88
CA MET A 128 5.88 6.69 -7.49
C MET A 128 7.32 6.23 -7.29
N ASP A 129 8.16 7.10 -6.75
CA ASP A 129 9.52 6.77 -6.33
C ASP A 129 9.61 6.82 -4.80
N ILE A 130 10.30 5.85 -4.21
CA ILE A 130 10.60 5.81 -2.78
C ILE A 130 12.11 5.75 -2.59
N LYS A 131 12.62 6.51 -1.62
CA LYS A 131 14.03 6.52 -1.25
C LYS A 131 14.19 6.35 0.24
N GLU A 132 14.93 5.32 0.66
CA GLU A 132 15.34 5.16 2.05
C GLU A 132 16.31 6.27 2.49
N LEU A 133 16.14 6.75 3.72
CA LEU A 133 16.99 7.78 4.30
C LEU A 133 18.14 7.21 5.13
N ASN A 134 17.93 6.04 5.75
CA ASN A 134 18.92 5.32 6.54
C ASN A 134 19.02 3.89 6.02
N LYS A 135 20.26 3.42 5.80
CA LYS A 135 20.56 2.02 5.49
C LYS A 135 20.82 1.26 6.78
N ASP A 136 19.76 0.95 7.49
CA ASP A 136 19.74 -0.03 8.56
C ASP A 136 19.42 -1.43 8.00
N GLY A 137 19.82 -2.47 8.73
CA GLY A 137 19.40 -3.83 8.41
C GLY A 137 17.90 -3.95 8.67
N ASP A 138 17.12 -4.08 7.61
CA ASP A 138 15.66 -4.23 7.66
C ASP A 138 15.29 -5.68 7.27
N ASP A 139 14.73 -6.42 8.22
CA ASP A 139 14.25 -7.78 8.01
C ASP A 139 12.77 -7.84 7.58
N ASN A 140 12.11 -6.69 7.46
CA ASN A 140 10.74 -6.60 6.98
C ASN A 140 10.67 -6.90 5.48
N LYS A 141 10.12 -8.09 5.15
CA LYS A 141 9.98 -8.58 3.77
C LYS A 141 9.14 -7.62 2.92
N ILE A 142 8.12 -6.97 3.49
CA ILE A 142 7.26 -6.02 2.76
C ILE A 142 8.05 -4.75 2.42
N ASN A 143 8.79 -4.18 3.37
CA ASN A 143 9.66 -3.03 3.10
C ASN A 143 10.69 -3.34 2.02
N ASN A 144 11.31 -4.52 2.10
CA ASN A 144 12.28 -4.99 1.12
C ASN A 144 11.68 -5.09 -0.29
N VAL A 145 10.45 -5.59 -0.43
CA VAL A 145 9.74 -5.64 -1.71
C VAL A 145 9.44 -4.24 -2.25
N ILE A 146 9.00 -3.31 -1.40
CA ILE A 146 8.71 -1.92 -1.80
C ILE A 146 9.99 -1.19 -2.25
N LEU A 147 11.07 -1.28 -1.47
CA LEU A 147 12.33 -0.57 -1.73
C LEU A 147 13.10 -1.14 -2.93
N ASN A 148 12.97 -2.44 -3.20
CA ASN A 148 13.62 -3.10 -4.34
C ASN A 148 12.67 -3.27 -5.54
N SER A 149 11.56 -2.54 -5.56
CA SER A 149 10.66 -2.54 -6.71
C SER A 149 11.27 -1.80 -7.89
N ASP A 150 10.99 -2.31 -9.10
CA ASP A 150 11.47 -1.71 -10.33
C ASP A 150 10.71 -0.41 -10.62
N ILE A 151 9.38 -0.47 -10.57
CA ILE A 151 8.47 0.62 -10.89
C ILE A 151 7.22 0.49 -10.01
N MET A 152 6.80 1.61 -9.43
CA MET A 152 5.47 1.76 -8.83
C MET A 152 4.65 2.75 -9.65
N ILE A 153 3.45 2.35 -10.03
CA ILE A 153 2.51 3.21 -10.77
C ILE A 153 1.30 3.46 -9.90
N VAL A 154 0.88 4.71 -9.81
CA VAL A 154 -0.29 5.13 -9.06
C VAL A 154 -1.27 5.79 -10.03
N TRP A 155 -2.52 5.34 -10.00
CA TRP A 155 -3.62 5.95 -10.72
C TRP A 155 -4.50 6.69 -9.74
N THR A 156 -4.85 7.92 -10.10
CA THR A 156 -5.83 8.70 -9.37
C THR A 156 -6.97 9.13 -10.27
N ASN A 157 -8.10 9.51 -9.68
CA ASN A 157 -9.08 10.35 -10.38
C ASN A 157 -8.50 11.77 -10.64
N LEU A 158 -9.28 12.63 -11.27
CA LEU A 158 -8.87 14.02 -11.57
C LEU A 158 -8.64 14.86 -10.30
N ASP A 159 -9.26 14.49 -9.18
CA ASP A 159 -9.13 15.13 -7.86
C ASP A 159 -7.95 14.58 -7.04
N LYS A 160 -7.10 13.75 -7.65
CA LYS A 160 -5.91 13.14 -7.03
C LYS A 160 -6.19 12.11 -5.93
N GLU A 161 -7.40 11.56 -5.91
CA GLU A 161 -7.73 10.42 -5.07
C GLU A 161 -7.20 9.11 -5.70
N ILE A 162 -6.42 8.35 -4.96
CA ILE A 162 -5.80 7.09 -5.36
C ILE A 162 -6.88 6.02 -5.52
N ILE A 163 -7.00 5.51 -6.74
CA ILE A 163 -7.96 4.44 -7.07
C ILE A 163 -7.29 3.09 -7.29
N LYS A 164 -6.02 3.10 -7.68
CA LYS A 164 -5.25 1.90 -8.02
C LYS A 164 -3.76 2.18 -7.84
N ILE A 165 -3.03 1.19 -7.37
CA ILE A 165 -1.56 1.18 -7.34
C ILE A 165 -1.06 -0.15 -7.90
N SER A 166 0.05 -0.11 -8.61
CA SER A 166 0.77 -1.31 -9.01
C SER A 166 2.23 -1.22 -8.64
N LEU A 167 2.80 -2.39 -8.37
CA LEU A 167 4.18 -2.60 -7.98
C LEU A 167 4.78 -3.65 -8.90
N LYS A 168 5.88 -3.33 -9.58
CA LYS A 168 6.68 -4.32 -10.29
C LYS A 168 7.85 -4.77 -9.44
N TYR A 169 7.94 -6.07 -9.18
CA TYR A 169 9.01 -6.67 -8.38
C TYR A 169 9.39 -8.04 -8.98
N ASN A 170 10.69 -8.27 -9.18
CA ASN A 170 11.22 -9.50 -9.80
C ASN A 170 10.52 -9.89 -11.12
N GLY A 171 10.20 -8.89 -11.96
CA GLY A 171 9.54 -9.11 -13.25
C GLY A 171 8.03 -9.40 -13.18
N ALA A 172 7.46 -9.55 -11.99
CA ALA A 172 6.03 -9.67 -11.77
C ALA A 172 5.40 -8.31 -11.43
N THR A 173 4.15 -8.10 -11.82
CA THR A 173 3.38 -6.91 -11.46
C THR A 173 2.25 -7.29 -10.51
N TYR A 174 2.18 -6.62 -9.37
CA TYR A 174 1.14 -6.77 -8.37
C TYR A 174 0.25 -5.54 -8.43
N VAL A 175 -1.07 -5.73 -8.49
CA VAL A 175 -2.04 -4.64 -8.69
C VAL A 175 -3.03 -4.64 -7.55
N LEU A 176 -3.13 -3.51 -6.87
CA LEU A 176 -4.07 -3.24 -5.80
C LEU A 176 -5.06 -2.18 -6.27
N LYS A 177 -6.35 -2.49 -6.24
CA LYS A 177 -7.44 -1.53 -6.50
C LYS A 177 -8.03 -1.10 -5.16
N LEU A 178 -8.19 0.21 -4.96
CA LEU A 178 -8.66 0.79 -3.70
C LEU A 178 -10.12 1.23 -3.72
N ASN A 179 -10.62 1.51 -4.92
CA ASN A 179 -12.02 1.82 -5.18
C ASN A 179 -12.52 0.76 -6.17
N GLU A 180 -13.32 -0.18 -5.68
CA GLU A 180 -14.11 -1.08 -6.51
C GLU A 180 -15.38 -0.32 -6.92
N GLU A 181 -15.57 -0.09 -8.21
CA GLU A 181 -16.91 0.15 -8.78
C GLU A 181 -17.63 -1.19 -8.97
#